data_AF-A0A356QEB9-F1
#
_entry.id   AF-A0A356QEB9-F1
#
_cell.length_a   1.000
_cell.length_b   1.000
_cell.length_c   1.000
_cell.angle_alpha   90.00
_cell.angle_beta   90.00
_cell.angle_gamma   90.00
#
_symmetry.space_group_name_H-M   'P 1'
#
loop_
_entity.id
_entity.type
_entity.pdbx_description
1 polymer ?
#
loop_
_entity_poly.entity_id
_entity_poly.type
_entity_poly.pdbx_seq_one_letter_code
_entity_poly.pdbx_strand_id
1 'polypeptide(L)'
;MQLHKDWSVSAITAGFVAVLVSYSGPLAIFFQAAQSSDISSTMMTSWVWAISMGAAISGILLSMWLKVPVVTAWSAPGTALLVTLFPELSLNEAVGAYLTAAILLFVIGITGSFDRIIQL
;
A
#
# COMPACT_ATOMS: atom_id res chain seq x y z
N MET A 1 12.77 -12.02 16.66
CA MET A 1 12.03 -12.98 15.83
C MET A 1 12.93 -14.16 15.57
N GLN A 2 12.55 -15.35 16.03
CA GLN A 2 13.20 -16.60 15.62
C GLN A 2 12.23 -17.23 14.62
N LEU A 3 12.39 -16.92 13.33
CA LEU A 3 11.44 -17.30 12.25
C LEU A 3 11.00 -18.77 12.32
N HIS A 4 11.90 -19.67 12.70
CA HIS A 4 11.63 -21.09 12.84
C HIS A 4 10.75 -21.47 14.05
N LYS A 5 10.73 -20.64 15.11
CA LYS A 5 9.85 -20.82 16.29
C LYS A 5 8.52 -20.10 16.14
N ASP A 6 8.49 -19.03 15.35
CA ASP A 6 7.29 -18.23 15.12
C ASP A 6 6.36 -18.86 14.06
N TRP A 7 6.80 -19.95 13.41
CA TRP A 7 6.03 -20.68 12.41
C TRP A 7 4.98 -21.57 13.06
N SER A 8 3.73 -21.15 13.01
CA SER A 8 2.56 -21.93 13.46
C SER A 8 1.45 -21.85 12.42
N VAL A 9 0.54 -22.84 12.42
CA VAL A 9 -0.65 -22.82 11.56
C VAL A 9 -1.44 -21.53 11.77
N SER A 10 -1.58 -21.09 13.02
CA SER A 10 -2.26 -19.83 13.37
C SER A 10 -1.59 -18.61 12.74
N ALA A 11 -0.25 -18.52 12.77
CA ALA A 11 0.48 -17.40 12.16
C ALA A 11 0.30 -17.38 10.63
N ILE A 12 0.34 -18.54 9.98
CA ILE A 12 0.09 -18.66 8.54
C ILE A 12 -1.35 -18.24 8.20
N THR A 13 -2.33 -18.72 8.95
CA THR A 13 -3.75 -18.35 8.77
C THR A 13 -3.96 -16.86 8.98
N ALA A 14 -3.36 -16.26 10.02
CA ALA A 14 -3.46 -14.83 10.29
C ALA A 14 -2.86 -13.99 9.15
N GLY A 15 -1.69 -14.38 8.64
CA GLY A 15 -1.07 -13.74 7.47
C GLY A 15 -1.95 -13.84 6.22
N PHE A 16 -2.53 -15.02 5.97
CA PHE A 16 -3.44 -15.21 4.85
C PHE A 16 -4.72 -14.35 4.96
N VAL A 17 -5.33 -14.31 6.14
CA VAL A 17 -6.50 -13.45 6.40
C VAL A 17 -6.15 -11.98 6.22
N ALA A 18 -4.98 -11.53 6.71
CA ALA A 18 -4.52 -10.17 6.52
C ALA A 18 -4.39 -9.80 5.03
N VAL A 19 -3.90 -10.72 4.19
CA VAL A 19 -3.85 -10.53 2.74
C VAL A 19 -5.26 -10.42 2.14
N LEU A 20 -6.19 -11.32 2.48
CA LEU A 20 -7.56 -11.27 1.95
C LEU A 20 -8.29 -9.97 2.31
N VAL A 21 -8.15 -9.52 3.56
CA VAL A 21 -8.72 -8.26 4.05
C VAL A 21 -8.09 -7.07 3.34
N SER A 22 -6.77 -7.08 3.15
CA SER A 22 -6.03 -6.04 2.41
C SER A 22 -6.54 -5.88 0.99
N TYR A 23 -6.95 -6.98 0.33
CA TYR A 23 -7.46 -6.96 -1.03
C TYR A 23 -8.95 -6.60 -1.17
N SER A 24 -9.77 -6.88 -0.15
CA SER A 24 -11.24 -6.82 -0.28
C SER A 24 -11.79 -5.41 -0.52
N GLY A 25 -11.17 -4.37 0.05
CA GLY A 25 -11.67 -2.99 -0.10
C GLY A 25 -11.00 -2.23 -1.26
N PRO A 26 -9.70 -1.91 -1.14
CA PRO A 26 -9.01 -1.01 -2.07
C PRO A 26 -8.99 -1.48 -3.53
N LEU A 27 -8.88 -2.78 -3.77
CA LEU A 27 -8.79 -3.31 -5.14
C LEU A 27 -10.06 -3.03 -5.95
N ALA A 28 -11.24 -3.14 -5.33
CA ALA A 28 -12.51 -2.87 -6.00
C ALA A 28 -12.62 -1.41 -6.47
N ILE A 29 -12.16 -0.48 -5.64
CA ILE A 29 -12.14 0.95 -5.96
C ILE A 29 -11.17 1.24 -7.12
N PHE A 30 -10.00 0.60 -7.15
CA PHE A 30 -9.06 0.71 -8.27
C PHE A 30 -9.66 0.19 -9.58
N PHE A 31 -10.37 -0.94 -9.56
CA PHE A 31 -11.07 -1.43 -10.74
C PHE A 31 -12.18 -0.49 -11.21
N GLN A 32 -12.90 0.13 -10.29
CA GLN A 32 -13.91 1.14 -10.62
C GLN A 32 -13.27 2.37 -11.26
N ALA A 33 -12.21 2.89 -10.66
CA ALA A 33 -11.45 4.03 -11.14
C ALA A 33 -10.82 3.78 -12.52
N ALA A 34 -10.35 2.56 -12.77
CA ALA A 34 -9.81 2.18 -14.08
C ALA A 34 -10.85 2.09 -15.18
N GLN A 35 -12.06 1.58 -14.85
CA GLN A 35 -13.17 1.54 -15.80
C GLN A 35 -13.66 2.93 -16.18
N SER A 36 -13.65 3.89 -15.25
CA SER A 36 -14.03 5.28 -15.56
C SER A 36 -13.04 6.03 -16.45
N SER A 37 -11.85 5.47 -16.70
CA SER A 37 -10.75 6.16 -17.37
C SER A 37 -10.13 5.35 -18.51
N ASP A 38 -10.82 4.31 -18.97
CA ASP A 38 -10.39 3.40 -20.04
C ASP A 38 -8.94 2.89 -19.85
N ILE A 39 -8.54 2.62 -18.61
CA ILE A 39 -7.19 2.12 -18.30
C ILE A 39 -7.04 0.69 -18.81
N SER A 40 -5.95 0.42 -19.54
CA SER A 40 -5.69 -0.90 -20.09
C SER A 40 -5.53 -1.97 -19.01
N SER A 41 -5.96 -3.20 -19.31
CA SER A 41 -5.78 -4.34 -18.40
C SER A 41 -4.31 -4.58 -18.04
N THR A 42 -3.38 -4.33 -18.99
CA THR A 42 -1.94 -4.43 -18.74
C THR A 42 -1.48 -3.45 -17.66
N MET A 43 -1.97 -2.21 -17.69
CA MET A 43 -1.65 -1.21 -16.67
C MET A 43 -2.25 -1.60 -15.32
N MET A 44 -3.51 -2.03 -15.29
CA MET A 44 -4.14 -2.52 -14.06
C MET A 44 -3.37 -3.69 -13.43
N THR A 45 -2.96 -4.68 -14.24
CA THR A 45 -2.12 -5.79 -13.77
C THR A 45 -0.80 -5.30 -13.20
N SER A 46 -0.18 -4.29 -13.81
CA SER A 46 1.07 -3.71 -13.30
C SER A 46 0.90 -3.07 -11.92
N TRP A 47 -0.23 -2.43 -11.63
CA TRP A 47 -0.51 -1.81 -10.34
C TRP A 47 -0.74 -2.85 -9.25
N VAL A 48 -1.54 -3.87 -9.54
CA VAL A 48 -1.78 -4.98 -8.61
C VAL A 48 -0.47 -5.70 -8.29
N TRP A 49 0.38 -5.92 -9.29
CA TRP A 49 1.70 -6.51 -9.11
C TRP A 49 2.59 -5.62 -8.24
N ALA A 50 2.67 -4.32 -8.55
CA ALA A 50 3.52 -3.37 -7.83
C ALA A 50 3.14 -3.28 -6.35
N ILE A 51 1.84 -3.26 -6.03
CA ILE A 51 1.37 -3.21 -4.65
C ILE A 51 1.59 -4.54 -3.93
N SER A 52 1.38 -5.68 -4.60
CA SER A 52 1.69 -7.00 -4.05
C SER A 52 3.16 -7.10 -3.63
N MET A 53 4.05 -6.76 -4.56
CA MET A 53 5.49 -6.86 -4.34
C MET A 53 5.97 -5.81 -3.35
N GLY A 54 5.48 -4.58 -3.45
CA GLY A 54 5.77 -3.49 -2.52
C GLY A 54 5.39 -3.87 -1.08
N ALA A 55 4.18 -4.38 -0.88
CA ALA A 55 3.70 -4.82 0.43
C ALA A 55 4.46 -6.05 0.95
N ALA A 56 4.75 -7.04 0.09
CA ALA A 56 5.49 -8.22 0.50
C ALA A 56 6.93 -7.86 0.94
N ILE A 57 7.65 -7.10 0.11
CA ILE A 57 9.03 -6.71 0.38
C ILE A 57 9.10 -5.82 1.61
N SER A 58 8.30 -4.76 1.68
CA SER A 58 8.34 -3.83 2.81
C SER A 58 7.84 -4.47 4.12
N GLY A 59 6.77 -5.26 4.08
CA GLY A 59 6.28 -6.02 5.24
C GLY A 59 7.32 -6.98 5.79
N ILE A 60 8.00 -7.76 4.94
CA ILE A 60 9.07 -8.68 5.36
C ILE A 60 10.25 -7.90 5.95
N LEU A 61 10.76 -6.91 5.23
CA LEU A 61 11.96 -6.16 5.64
C LEU A 61 11.71 -5.40 6.95
N LEU A 62 10.60 -4.68 7.07
CA LEU A 62 10.25 -3.94 8.27
C LEU A 62 9.98 -4.88 9.46
N SER A 63 9.32 -6.02 9.23
CA SER A 63 9.09 -6.98 10.30
C SER A 63 10.40 -7.57 10.84
N MET A 64 11.34 -7.86 9.96
CA MET A 64 12.66 -8.36 10.35
C MET A 64 13.48 -7.29 11.08
N TRP A 65 13.47 -6.05 10.57
CA TRP A 65 14.25 -4.96 11.13
C TRP A 65 13.73 -4.48 12.49
N LEU A 66 12.41 -4.26 12.59
CA LEU A 66 11.75 -3.79 13.80
C LEU A 66 11.43 -4.92 14.79
N LYS A 67 11.60 -6.19 14.37
CA LYS A 67 11.33 -7.40 15.17
C LYS A 67 9.89 -7.48 15.69
N VAL A 68 8.94 -6.91 14.95
CA VAL A 68 7.49 -6.91 15.22
C VAL A 68 6.73 -7.28 13.93
N PRO A 69 5.53 -7.87 13.98
CA PRO A 69 4.77 -8.21 12.78
C PRO A 69 4.22 -6.94 12.12
N VAL A 70 4.90 -6.44 11.08
CA VAL A 70 4.50 -5.26 10.30
C VAL A 70 3.71 -5.70 9.07
N VAL A 71 2.50 -5.13 8.92
CA VAL A 71 1.67 -5.31 7.73
C VAL A 71 1.60 -4.00 6.97
N THR A 72 2.13 -3.99 5.76
CA THR A 72 2.00 -2.89 4.81
C THR A 72 0.88 -3.21 3.83
N ALA A 73 -0.01 -2.24 3.60
CA ALA A 73 -1.19 -2.41 2.77
C ALA A 73 -1.44 -1.15 1.93
N TRP A 74 -2.54 -1.15 1.19
CA TRP A 74 -3.02 -0.03 0.39
C TRP A 74 -3.32 1.20 1.26
N SER A 75 -3.20 2.39 0.66
CA SER A 75 -3.71 3.63 1.25
C SER A 75 -5.20 3.77 0.93
N ALA A 76 -6.09 3.41 1.86
CA ALA A 76 -7.54 3.57 1.67
C ALA A 76 -7.97 5.00 1.24
N PRO A 77 -7.53 6.09 1.92
CA PRO A 77 -7.87 7.44 1.47
C PRO A 77 -7.23 7.78 0.12
N GLY A 78 -6.01 7.29 -0.13
CA GLY A 78 -5.37 7.44 -1.43
C GLY A 78 -6.20 6.82 -2.54
N THR A 79 -6.63 5.57 -2.37
CA THR A 79 -7.44 4.85 -3.36
C THR A 79 -8.79 5.52 -3.62
N ALA A 80 -9.48 6.01 -2.59
CA ALA A 80 -10.76 6.69 -2.74
C ALA A 80 -10.65 7.97 -3.59
N LEU A 81 -9.54 8.69 -3.46
CA LEU A 81 -9.28 9.93 -4.18
C LEU A 81 -9.19 9.72 -5.72
N LEU A 82 -8.73 8.55 -6.17
CA LEU A 82 -8.59 8.25 -7.61
C LEU A 82 -9.91 8.33 -8.37
N VAL A 83 -10.99 7.79 -7.78
CA VAL A 83 -12.32 7.78 -8.42
C VAL A 83 -12.79 9.20 -8.73
N THR A 84 -12.49 10.14 -7.84
CA THR A 84 -12.89 11.54 -8.00
C THR A 84 -11.97 12.35 -8.90
N LEU A 85 -10.69 11.98 -9.00
CA LEU A 85 -9.67 12.78 -9.69
C LEU A 85 -9.49 12.42 -11.17
N PHE A 86 -9.75 11.18 -11.54
CA PHE A 86 -9.54 10.73 -12.91
C PHE A 86 -10.36 11.43 -14.00
N PRO A 87 -11.57 11.98 -13.75
CA PRO A 87 -12.26 12.78 -14.76
C PRO A 87 -11.48 14.03 -15.20
N GLU A 88 -10.57 14.52 -14.36
CA GLU A 88 -9.85 15.79 -14.56
C GLU A 88 -8.33 15.63 -14.75
N LEU A 89 -7.75 14.49 -14.35
CA LEU A 89 -6.32 14.22 -14.39
C LEU A 89 -5.97 13.07 -15.33
N SER A 90 -4.89 13.24 -16.08
CA SER A 90 -4.29 12.16 -16.85
C SER A 90 -3.68 11.09 -15.93
N LEU A 91 -3.57 9.86 -16.45
CA LEU A 91 -2.93 8.74 -15.75
C LEU A 91 -1.52 9.09 -15.24
N ASN A 92 -0.73 9.81 -16.06
CA ASN A 92 0.64 10.18 -15.73
C ASN A 92 0.70 11.20 -14.59
N GLU A 93 -0.22 12.16 -14.57
CA GLU A 93 -0.33 13.13 -13.47
C GLU A 93 -0.73 12.46 -12.17
N ALA A 94 -1.69 11.52 -12.22
CA ALA A 94 -2.07 10.73 -11.05
C ALA A 94 -0.87 9.95 -10.50
N VAL A 95 -0.14 9.22 -11.34
CA VAL A 95 1.08 8.50 -10.94
C VAL A 95 2.14 9.44 -10.36
N GLY A 96 2.38 10.60 -11.00
CA GLY A 96 3.31 11.60 -10.51
C GLY A 96 2.93 12.16 -9.14
N ALA A 97 1.63 12.42 -8.91
CA ALA A 97 1.11 12.86 -7.62
C ALA A 97 1.33 11.82 -6.53
N TYR A 98 1.07 10.53 -6.81
CA TYR A 98 1.34 9.45 -5.85
C TYR A 98 2.82 9.30 -5.52
N LEU A 99 3.70 9.34 -6.52
CA LEU A 99 5.14 9.25 -6.29
C LEU A 99 5.64 10.44 -5.46
N THR A 100 5.15 11.64 -5.77
CA THR A 100 5.48 12.86 -5.02
C THR A 100 5.01 12.74 -3.57
N ALA A 101 3.76 12.33 -3.34
CA ALA A 101 3.22 12.12 -2.01
C ALA A 101 4.00 11.04 -1.23
N ALA A 102 4.38 9.94 -1.89
CA ALA A 102 5.17 8.87 -1.28
C ALA A 102 6.56 9.36 -0.85
N ILE A 103 7.24 10.17 -1.67
CA ILE A 103 8.53 10.77 -1.32
C ILE A 103 8.38 11.70 -0.10
N LEU A 104 7.37 12.57 -0.11
CA LEU A 104 7.13 13.48 1.01
C LEU A 104 6.83 12.71 2.30
N LEU A 105 5.97 11.70 2.25
CA LEU A 105 5.67 10.85 3.41
C LEU A 105 6.91 10.10 3.90
N PHE A 106 7.75 9.60 3.00
CA PHE A 106 8.99 8.94 3.36
C PHE A 106 9.97 9.90 4.06
N VAL A 107 10.12 11.13 3.54
CA VAL A 107 10.96 12.17 4.15
C VAL A 107 10.43 12.55 5.54
N ILE A 108 9.11 12.72 5.69
CA ILE A 108 8.49 13.00 6.99
C ILE A 108 8.76 11.84 7.97
N GLY A 109 8.60 10.59 7.51
CA GLY A 109 8.83 9.40 8.31
C GLY A 109 10.28 9.26 8.78
N ILE A 110 11.26 9.41 7.89
CA ILE A 110 12.69 9.25 8.24
C ILE A 110 13.21 10.41 9.11
N THR A 111 12.64 11.60 9.00
CA THR A 111 13.04 12.75 9.81
C THR A 111 12.43 12.75 11.21
N GLY A 112 11.41 11.92 11.48
CA GLY A 112 10.65 11.96 12.74
C GLY A 112 9.91 13.27 12.95
N SER A 113 9.70 14.06 11.88
CA SER A 113 9.10 15.40 11.97
C SER A 113 7.69 15.36 12.53
N PHE A 114 6.94 14.29 12.22
CA PHE A 114 5.59 14.10 12.73
C PHE A 114 5.57 13.92 14.26
N ASP A 115 6.44 13.05 14.80
CA ASP A 115 6.55 12.81 16.24
C ASP A 115 6.89 14.10 16.98
N ARG A 116 7.76 14.93 16.40
CA ARG A 116 8.14 16.23 16.94
C ARG A 116 6.97 17.21 17.00
N ILE A 117 6.07 17.19 16.03
CA ILE A 117 4.89 18.07 16.00
C ILE A 117 3.83 17.61 17.01
N ILE A 118 3.60 16.29 17.11
CA ILE A 118 2.60 15.72 18.04
C ILE A 118 3.01 15.89 19.51
N GLN A 119 4.30 15.99 19.80
CA GLN A 119 4.83 16.23 21.15
C GLN A 119 4.85 17.71 21.57
N LEU A 120 4.51 18.65 20.68
CA LEU A 120 4.32 20.08 20.98
C LEU A 120 2.91 20.36 21.46
#